data_AF-A0A1G0ILL4-F1
#
_entry.id   AF-A0A1G0ILL4-F1
#
_cell.length_a   1.000
_cell.length_b   1.000
_cell.length_c   1.000
_cell.angle_alpha   90.00
_cell.angle_beta   90.00
_cell.angle_gamma   90.00
#
_symmetry.space_group_name_H-M   'P 1'
#
loop_
_entity.id
_entity.type
_entity.pdbx_description
1 polymer ?
#
loop_
_entity_poly.entity_id
_entity_poly.type
_entity_poly.pdbx_seq_one_letter_code
_entity_poly.pdbx_strand_id
1 'polypeptide(L)'
;MIDPVSKNLTGQFTKEYKAFLSALKNKILSSRMKAALAVNQEIIKLYWYIGQQLIEKQKTSCWGDKLIETLSRDLRNLFPETSGFSQQSLKRMRMFAEYYPNIEFGSQAVTQLPWGHIQLLMLKNNFPTVEEIEAELNDDKANLKN
;
A
#
# COMPACT_ATOMS: atom_id res chain seq x y z
N MET A 1 26.45 52.02 14.49
CA MET A 1 26.48 51.19 15.71
C MET A 1 25.15 50.43 15.74
N ILE A 2 25.16 49.12 15.54
CA ILE A 2 23.94 48.29 15.50
C ILE A 2 23.68 47.80 16.93
N ASP A 3 22.54 48.16 17.51
CA ASP A 3 22.20 47.82 18.89
C ASP A 3 22.13 46.29 19.13
N PRO A 4 22.65 45.78 20.27
CA PRO A 4 22.71 44.34 20.56
C PRO A 4 21.34 43.65 20.63
N VAL A 5 20.26 44.40 20.85
CA VAL A 5 18.87 43.90 20.87
C VAL A 5 18.42 43.48 19.46
N SER A 6 18.81 44.22 18.41
CA SER A 6 18.40 43.97 17.02
C SER A 6 19.03 42.70 16.42
N LYS A 7 20.24 42.33 16.89
CA LYS A 7 20.97 41.13 16.47
C LYS A 7 20.40 39.84 17.08
N ASN A 8 19.82 39.93 18.28
CA ASN A 8 19.14 38.82 18.94
C ASN A 8 17.77 38.50 18.34
N LEU A 9 17.01 39.54 17.96
CA LEU A 9 15.68 39.38 17.33
C LEU A 9 15.76 38.66 15.96
N THR A 10 16.79 38.95 15.16
CA THR A 10 17.01 38.30 13.86
C THR A 10 17.50 36.85 14.01
N GLY A 11 18.35 36.56 15.00
CA GLY A 11 18.77 35.20 15.34
C GLY A 11 17.63 34.34 15.92
N GLN A 12 16.75 34.95 16.72
CA GLN A 12 15.61 34.27 17.32
C GLN A 12 14.49 34.03 16.30
N PHE A 13 14.14 35.02 15.47
CA PHE A 13 13.18 34.87 14.38
C PHE A 13 13.60 33.76 13.40
N THR A 14 14.89 33.68 13.06
CA THR A 14 15.39 32.61 12.17
C THR A 14 15.36 31.23 12.83
N LYS A 15 15.54 31.13 14.15
CA LYS A 15 15.41 29.87 14.89
C LYS A 15 13.94 29.43 15.02
N GLU A 16 13.05 30.34 15.39
CA GLU A 16 11.61 30.10 15.50
C GLU A 16 11.00 29.74 14.14
N TYR A 17 11.37 30.46 13.08
CA TYR A 17 10.97 30.14 11.72
C TYR A 17 11.46 28.76 11.26
N LYS A 18 12.72 28.40 11.54
CA LYS A 18 13.25 27.05 11.23
C LYS A 18 12.50 25.96 11.97
N ALA A 19 12.15 26.17 13.24
CA ALA A 19 11.36 25.23 14.02
C ALA A 19 9.94 25.08 13.45
N PHE A 20 9.29 26.20 13.11
CA PHE A 20 7.98 26.23 12.45
C PHE A 20 8.01 25.48 11.10
N LEU A 21 9.00 25.77 10.25
CA LEU A 21 9.16 25.12 8.96
C LEU A 21 9.39 23.61 9.10
N SER A 22 10.21 23.20 10.07
CA SER A 22 10.44 21.77 10.38
C SER A 22 9.15 21.08 10.83
N ALA A 23 8.38 21.70 11.73
CA ALA A 23 7.09 21.18 12.17
C ALA A 23 6.10 21.04 11.01
N LEU A 24 6.03 22.05 10.13
CA LEU A 24 5.15 22.01 8.95
C LEU A 24 5.58 20.92 7.96
N LYS A 25 6.89 20.81 7.68
CA LYS A 25 7.45 19.73 6.85
C LYS A 25 7.08 18.35 7.41
N ASN A 26 7.28 18.13 8.70
CA ASN A 26 6.95 16.87 9.36
C ASN A 26 5.46 16.57 9.30
N LYS A 27 4.60 17.58 9.50
CA LYS A 27 3.15 17.43 9.36
C LYS A 27 2.77 17.02 7.94
N ILE A 28 3.31 17.70 6.92
CA ILE A 28 3.05 17.38 5.50
C ILE A 28 3.47 15.95 5.17
N LEU A 29 4.67 15.54 5.57
CA LEU A 29 5.17 14.18 5.34
C LEU A 29 4.29 13.15 6.03
N SER A 30 3.93 13.36 7.29
CA SER A 30 3.06 12.45 8.04
C SER A 30 1.66 12.34 7.40
N SER A 31 1.09 13.44 6.92
CA SER A 31 -0.21 13.45 6.24
C SER A 31 -0.16 12.70 4.91
N ARG A 32 0.91 12.88 4.12
CA ARG A 32 1.11 12.15 2.86
C ARG A 32 1.25 10.65 3.09
N MET A 33 2.01 10.25 4.11
CA MET A 33 2.17 8.84 4.47
C MET A 33 0.84 8.21 4.88
N LYS A 34 0.03 8.90 5.70
CA LYS A 34 -1.32 8.42 6.07
C LYS A 34 -2.23 8.28 4.87
N ALA A 35 -2.23 9.24 3.95
CA ALA A 35 -3.01 9.17 2.72
C ALA A 35 -2.56 7.99 1.84
N ALA A 36 -1.26 7.80 1.68
CA ALA A 36 -0.71 6.67 0.91
C ALA A 36 -1.08 5.32 1.52
N LEU A 37 -1.03 5.18 2.85
CA LEU A 37 -1.44 3.96 3.54
C LEU A 37 -2.93 3.67 3.36
N ALA A 38 -3.79 4.69 3.51
CA ALA A 38 -5.23 4.54 3.30
C ALA A 38 -5.55 4.10 1.86
N VAL A 39 -4.92 4.73 0.87
CA VAL A 39 -5.07 4.34 -0.54
C VAL A 39 -4.56 2.92 -0.79
N ASN A 40 -3.41 2.56 -0.24
CA ASN A 40 -2.86 1.21 -0.38
C ASN A 40 -3.83 0.16 0.20
N GLN A 41 -4.38 0.40 1.38
CA GLN A 41 -5.35 -0.50 2.01
C GLN A 41 -6.57 -0.75 1.10
N GLU A 42 -7.13 0.30 0.48
CA GLU A 42 -8.25 0.16 -0.44
C GLU A 42 -7.86 -0.59 -1.73
N ILE A 43 -6.66 -0.37 -2.25
CA ILE A 43 -6.15 -1.12 -3.41
C ILE A 43 -6.03 -2.61 -3.08
N ILE A 44 -5.45 -2.96 -1.92
CA ILE A 44 -5.28 -4.36 -1.51
C ILE A 44 -6.65 -5.02 -1.29
N LYS A 45 -7.60 -4.32 -0.66
CA LYS A 45 -9.00 -4.78 -0.53
C LYS A 45 -9.64 -5.08 -1.88
N LEU A 46 -9.54 -4.14 -2.81
CA LEU A 46 -10.10 -4.28 -4.16
C LEU A 46 -9.50 -5.50 -4.88
N TYR A 47 -8.18 -5.64 -4.83
CA TYR A 47 -7.48 -6.74 -5.50
C TYR A 47 -7.84 -8.10 -4.92
N TRP A 48 -7.94 -8.21 -3.60
CA TRP A 48 -8.43 -9.41 -2.97
C TRP A 48 -9.88 -9.71 -3.37
N TYR A 49 -10.77 -8.72 -3.33
CA TYR A 49 -12.17 -8.88 -3.71
C TYR A 49 -12.30 -9.39 -5.15
N ILE A 50 -11.58 -8.78 -6.10
CA ILE A 50 -11.54 -9.26 -7.49
C ILE A 50 -11.07 -10.71 -7.57
N GLY A 51 -10.05 -11.07 -6.77
CA GLY A 51 -9.59 -12.44 -6.65
C GLY A 51 -10.66 -13.41 -6.19
N GLN A 52 -11.42 -13.09 -5.14
CA GLN A 52 -12.55 -13.90 -4.66
C GLN A 52 -13.63 -14.05 -5.73
N GLN A 53 -13.99 -12.95 -6.41
CA GLN A 53 -14.97 -13.01 -7.50
C GLN A 53 -14.50 -13.91 -8.65
N LEU A 54 -13.21 -13.90 -8.98
CA LEU A 54 -12.63 -14.80 -9.99
C LEU A 54 -12.74 -16.27 -9.56
N ILE A 55 -12.38 -16.59 -8.30
CA ILE A 55 -12.47 -17.96 -7.76
C ILE A 55 -13.93 -18.46 -7.87
N GLU A 56 -14.89 -17.68 -7.38
CA GLU A 56 -16.30 -18.06 -7.38
C GLU A 56 -16.90 -18.20 -8.78
N LYS A 57 -16.53 -17.31 -9.71
CA LYS A 57 -16.98 -17.42 -11.10
C LYS A 57 -16.35 -18.59 -11.83
N GLN A 58 -15.09 -18.94 -11.55
CA GLN A 58 -14.47 -20.13 -12.16
C GLN A 58 -15.08 -21.44 -11.66
N LYS A 59 -15.56 -21.51 -10.41
CA LYS A 59 -16.27 -22.69 -9.89
C LYS A 59 -17.65 -22.88 -10.52
N THR A 60 -18.33 -21.78 -10.84
CA THR A 60 -19.75 -21.78 -11.23
C THR A 60 -19.98 -21.68 -12.74
N SER A 61 -18.95 -21.37 -13.53
CA SER A 61 -19.09 -21.13 -14.97
C SER A 61 -18.25 -22.08 -15.82
N CYS A 62 -18.71 -22.31 -17.05
CA CYS A 62 -17.98 -23.04 -18.10
C CYS A 62 -16.95 -22.17 -18.84
N TRP A 63 -16.64 -20.96 -18.34
CA TRP A 63 -15.83 -19.98 -19.05
C TRP A 63 -14.33 -20.27 -19.04
N GLY A 64 -13.87 -21.15 -18.14
CA GLY A 64 -12.48 -21.64 -18.09
C GLY A 64 -11.44 -20.52 -18.10
N ASP A 65 -10.39 -20.69 -18.91
CA ASP A 65 -9.28 -19.74 -19.01
C ASP A 65 -9.64 -18.43 -19.73
N LYS A 66 -10.73 -18.41 -20.51
CA LYS A 66 -11.16 -17.20 -21.27
C LYS A 66 -11.69 -16.11 -20.36
N LEU A 67 -12.15 -16.44 -19.15
CA LEU A 67 -12.67 -15.46 -18.19
C LEU A 67 -11.65 -14.35 -17.90
N ILE A 68 -10.40 -14.73 -17.59
CA ILE A 68 -9.36 -13.77 -17.21
C ILE A 68 -8.97 -12.89 -18.39
N GLU A 69 -8.89 -13.47 -19.60
CA GLU A 69 -8.60 -12.71 -20.81
C GLU A 69 -9.68 -11.67 -21.10
N THR A 70 -10.95 -12.09 -21.13
CA THR A 70 -12.09 -11.21 -21.40
C THR A 70 -12.20 -10.13 -20.32
N LEU A 71 -12.13 -10.51 -19.04
CA LEU A 71 -12.22 -9.55 -17.94
C LEU A 71 -11.08 -8.52 -17.98
N SER A 72 -9.85 -8.94 -18.28
CA SER A 72 -8.72 -8.02 -18.41
C SER A 72 -8.96 -6.98 -19.51
N ARG A 73 -9.49 -7.42 -20.66
CA ARG A 73 -9.82 -6.54 -21.78
C ARG A 73 -10.90 -5.54 -21.39
N ASP A 74 -11.99 -6.04 -20.83
CA ASP A 74 -13.15 -5.23 -20.48
C ASP A 74 -12.80 -4.19 -19.40
N LEU A 75 -12.09 -4.60 -18.34
CA LEU A 75 -11.68 -3.67 -17.28
C LEU A 75 -10.73 -2.59 -17.78
N ARG A 76 -9.79 -2.92 -18.68
CA ARG A 76 -8.88 -1.92 -19.26
C ARG A 76 -9.59 -0.94 -20.20
N ASN A 77 -10.69 -1.36 -20.83
CA ASN A 77 -11.52 -0.49 -21.65
C ASN A 77 -12.43 0.41 -20.81
N LEU A 78 -12.95 -0.12 -19.70
CA LEU A 78 -13.81 0.62 -18.77
C LEU A 78 -13.03 1.63 -17.92
N PHE A 79 -11.77 1.32 -17.60
CA PHE A 79 -10.90 2.13 -16.74
C PHE A 79 -9.54 2.40 -17.41
N PRO A 80 -9.49 3.12 -18.53
CA PRO A 80 -8.27 3.30 -19.33
C PRO A 80 -7.18 4.09 -18.59
N GLU A 81 -7.55 4.98 -17.68
CA GLU A 81 -6.63 5.72 -16.80
C GLU A 81 -6.07 4.90 -15.64
N THR A 82 -6.66 3.72 -15.38
CA THR A 82 -6.31 2.89 -14.24
C THR A 82 -5.41 1.72 -14.65
N SER A 83 -4.18 1.72 -14.15
CA SER A 83 -3.27 0.57 -14.28
C SER A 83 -3.65 -0.55 -13.30
N GLY A 84 -3.25 -1.80 -13.58
CA GLY A 84 -3.43 -2.91 -12.65
C GLY A 84 -4.41 -4.00 -13.09
N PHE A 85 -5.08 -3.86 -14.24
CA PHE A 85 -6.04 -4.85 -14.76
C PHE A 85 -5.51 -5.68 -15.94
N SER A 86 -4.20 -5.95 -16.00
CA SER A 86 -3.65 -6.92 -16.96
C SER A 86 -4.03 -8.35 -16.58
N GLN A 87 -4.04 -9.27 -17.55
CA GLN A 87 -4.33 -10.69 -17.29
C GLN A 87 -3.42 -11.26 -16.19
N GLN A 88 -2.12 -10.91 -16.21
CA GLN A 88 -1.18 -11.34 -15.20
C GLN A 88 -1.51 -10.79 -13.81
N SER A 89 -1.99 -9.54 -13.75
CA SER A 89 -2.43 -8.93 -12.49
C SER A 89 -3.67 -9.63 -11.94
N LEU A 90 -4.67 -9.92 -12.79
CA LEU A 90 -5.87 -10.68 -12.39
C LEU A 90 -5.53 -12.10 -11.89
N LYS A 91 -4.59 -12.80 -12.54
CA LYS A 91 -4.09 -14.09 -12.04
C LYS A 91 -3.46 -13.96 -10.65
N ARG A 92 -2.69 -12.89 -10.40
CA ARG A 92 -2.10 -12.61 -9.09
C ARG A 92 -3.14 -12.21 -8.04
N MET A 93 -4.19 -11.48 -8.42
CA MET A 93 -5.32 -11.16 -7.54
C MET A 93 -6.05 -12.43 -7.10
N ARG A 94 -6.34 -13.33 -8.05
CA ARG A 94 -6.92 -14.64 -7.76
C ARG A 94 -6.03 -15.44 -6.80
N MET A 95 -4.75 -15.55 -7.13
CA MET A 95 -3.76 -16.21 -6.27
C MET A 95 -3.77 -15.62 -4.85
N PHE A 96 -3.71 -14.30 -4.73
CA PHE A 96 -3.77 -13.60 -3.44
C PHE A 96 -5.02 -13.97 -2.63
N ALA A 97 -6.19 -14.02 -3.27
CA ALA A 97 -7.43 -14.43 -2.62
C ALA A 97 -7.46 -15.92 -2.23
N GLU A 98 -6.82 -16.80 -3.00
CA GLU A 98 -6.66 -18.22 -2.65
C GLU A 98 -5.80 -18.41 -1.40
N TYR A 99 -4.73 -17.62 -1.27
CA TYR A 99 -3.82 -17.70 -0.12
C TYR A 99 -4.38 -17.07 1.16
N TYR A 100 -5.19 -16.01 1.03
CA TYR A 100 -5.76 -15.30 2.17
C TYR A 100 -7.30 -15.36 2.12
N PRO A 101 -7.93 -16.53 2.27
CA PRO A 101 -9.37 -16.67 2.09
C PRO A 101 -10.21 -15.88 3.11
N ASN A 102 -9.66 -15.59 4.29
CA ASN A 102 -10.35 -14.91 5.39
C ASN A 102 -9.56 -13.69 5.89
N ILE A 103 -9.13 -12.81 4.98
CA ILE A 103 -8.38 -11.59 5.36
C ILE A 103 -9.29 -10.62 6.12
N GLU A 104 -8.89 -10.26 7.34
CA GLU A 104 -9.54 -9.19 8.10
C GLU A 104 -8.83 -7.87 7.79
N PHE A 105 -9.45 -7.07 6.93
CA PHE A 105 -8.87 -5.79 6.54
C PHE A 105 -8.97 -4.76 7.67
N GLY A 106 -7.85 -4.49 8.34
CA GLY A 106 -7.74 -3.45 9.37
C GLY A 106 -6.68 -3.74 10.43
N SER A 107 -6.43 -5.02 10.72
CA SER A 107 -5.44 -5.49 11.70
C SER A 107 -4.17 -6.07 11.05
N GLN A 108 -4.30 -6.70 9.88
CA GLN A 108 -3.23 -7.52 9.32
C GLN A 108 -2.17 -6.71 8.58
N ALA A 109 -0.90 -7.01 8.88
CA ALA A 109 0.28 -6.41 8.27
C ALA A 109 0.29 -6.44 6.73
N VAL A 110 -0.26 -7.51 6.13
CA VAL A 110 -0.32 -7.68 4.67
C VAL A 110 -1.03 -6.51 3.97
N THR A 111 -2.01 -5.87 4.62
CA THR A 111 -2.78 -4.74 4.06
C THR A 111 -2.02 -3.42 4.03
N GLN A 112 -0.92 -3.35 4.78
CA GLN A 112 -0.03 -2.19 4.84
C GLN A 112 1.12 -2.30 3.84
N LEU A 113 1.34 -3.49 3.27
CA LEU A 113 2.38 -3.71 2.26
C LEU A 113 1.95 -3.17 0.89
N PRO A 114 2.85 -2.51 0.15
CA PRO A 114 2.65 -2.24 -1.27
C PRO A 114 2.37 -3.52 -2.05
N TRP A 115 1.46 -3.44 -3.03
CA TRP A 115 1.10 -4.60 -3.87
C TRP A 115 2.31 -5.31 -4.49
N GLY A 116 3.32 -4.56 -4.92
CA GLY A 116 4.56 -5.14 -5.46
C GLY A 116 5.31 -6.03 -4.47
N HIS A 117 5.33 -5.67 -3.17
CA HIS A 117 5.93 -6.51 -2.14
C HIS A 117 5.11 -7.79 -1.94
N ILE A 118 3.78 -7.68 -1.89
CA ILE A 118 2.90 -8.85 -1.82
C ILE A 118 3.21 -9.77 -3.00
N GLN A 119 3.29 -9.25 -4.22
CA GLN A 119 3.66 -10.05 -5.40
C GLN A 119 5.00 -10.76 -5.29
N LEU A 120 6.03 -10.10 -4.74
CA LEU A 120 7.34 -10.72 -4.52
C LEU A 120 7.29 -11.86 -3.51
N LEU A 121 6.56 -11.67 -2.41
CA LEU A 121 6.31 -12.72 -1.42
C LEU A 121 5.59 -13.91 -2.06
N MET A 122 4.59 -13.63 -2.91
CA MET A 122 3.87 -14.69 -3.62
C MET A 122 4.75 -15.51 -4.57
N LEU A 123 5.68 -14.85 -5.27
CA LEU A 123 6.54 -15.51 -6.26
C LEU A 123 7.67 -16.33 -5.64
N LYS A 124 8.04 -16.04 -4.39
CA LYS A 124 9.14 -16.74 -3.72
C LYS A 124 8.73 -18.10 -3.13
N ASN A 125 7.46 -18.52 -3.22
CA ASN A 125 6.90 -19.69 -2.51
C ASN A 125 7.17 -19.68 -1.00
N ASN A 126 7.62 -18.55 -0.47
CA ASN A 126 7.90 -18.30 0.93
C ASN A 126 6.85 -17.29 1.39
N PHE A 127 5.58 -17.71 1.28
CA PHE A 127 4.45 -16.88 1.68
C PHE A 127 4.49 -16.77 3.19
N PRO A 128 4.87 -15.61 3.73
CA PRO A 128 4.87 -15.46 5.16
C PRO A 128 3.40 -15.45 5.58
N THR A 129 3.08 -16.22 6.59
CA THR A 129 1.85 -16.08 7.38
C THR A 129 1.69 -14.62 7.83
N VAL A 130 0.47 -14.22 8.17
CA VAL A 130 0.22 -12.84 8.66
C VAL A 130 1.15 -12.52 9.82
N GLU A 131 1.40 -13.52 10.67
CA GLU A 131 2.30 -13.50 11.82
C GLU A 131 3.76 -13.25 11.42
N GLU A 132 4.26 -13.87 10.34
CA GLU A 132 5.62 -13.66 9.84
C GLU A 132 5.79 -12.25 9.22
N ILE A 133 4.78 -11.73 8.54
CA ILE A 133 4.80 -10.35 8.04
C ILE A 133 4.79 -9.35 9.21
N GLU A 134 3.99 -9.62 10.25
CA GLU A 134 3.96 -8.81 11.46
C GLU A 134 5.31 -8.80 12.20
N ALA A 135 6.02 -9.93 12.22
CA ALA A 135 7.36 -10.03 12.79
C ALA A 135 8.37 -9.15 12.01
N GLU A 136 8.43 -9.26 10.67
CA GLU A 136 9.32 -8.43 9.84
C GLU A 136 9.04 -6.92 9.99
N LEU A 137 7.76 -6.52 9.97
CA LEU A 137 7.39 -5.11 10.10
C LEU A 137 7.73 -4.51 11.49
N ASN A 138 7.78 -5.35 12.53
CA ASN A 138 8.14 -4.90 13.87
C ASN A 138 9.66 -4.78 14.05
N ASP A 139 10.44 -5.68 13.44
CA ASP A 139 11.90 -5.61 13.44
C ASP A 139 12.42 -4.38 12.67
N ASP A 140 11.82 -4.04 11.52
CA ASP A 140 12.17 -2.83 10.77
C ASP A 140 11.87 -1.54 11.54
N LYS A 141 10.75 -1.51 12.29
CA LYS A 141 10.40 -0.37 13.16
C LYS A 141 11.34 -0.24 14.36
N ALA A 142 11.90 -1.33 14.85
CA ALA A 142 12.88 -1.33 15.93
C ALA A 142 14.24 -0.80 15.45
N ASN A 143 14.67 -1.19 14.23
CA ASN A 143 15.93 -0.74 13.65
C ASN A 143 15.93 0.73 13.19
N LEU A 144 14.77 1.32 12.89
CA LEU A 144 14.65 2.75 12.55
C LEU A 144 14.68 3.69 13.76
N LYS A 145 14.72 3.16 14.99
CA LYS A 145 14.79 3.95 16.24
C LYS A 145 16.20 4.02 16.86
N ASN A 146 17.20 3.39 16.25
CA ASN A 146 18.60 3.42 16.68
C ASN A 146 19.46 4.31 15.77
#